data_AF-A0A165UMA9-F1
#
_entry.id   AF-A0A165UMA9-F1
#
_cell.length_a   1.000
_cell.length_b   1.000
_cell.length_c   1.000
_cell.angle_alpha   90.00
_cell.angle_beta   90.00
_cell.angle_gamma   90.00
#
_symmetry.space_group_name_H-M   'P 1'
#
loop_
_entity.id
_entity.type
_entity.pdbx_description
1 polymer ?
#
loop_
_entity_poly.entity_id
_entity_poly.type
_entity_poly.pdbx_seq_one_letter_code
_entity_poly.pdbx_strand_id
1 'polypeptide(L)'
;MMRRSSSYSSVAPPPSYYPSSEAPTYSSEPSSSEQRLDFSGRRGRAIPTGRQFKRSHRITLILENQEEDALIPTYGRAATISGEVQVKRREDAKVLSVAIKLDCKLSLTVAEGFHTSFYLMSECFILWENDRSCTRSCPYVFSFDVPLPTQGRIGESTPPLSLPPSYDVAFDGVPGLYAKSVYTITVMLTESRPLGFLKRKRHLVTPFNYYPRSRPHRPILPHSIPFHSTLKIAPEEWSQVISQMESRTNSGIAPLDCHLFIPSVQIYSLSDTIPFYVQLRGPPPTLRAFLQPAPPPLPSTPFDFPSLPSLIPAKSDPTQMPTVRVFLYRQVTVAVRGQKAWRTAVLGEGKLRRVVRYEEDGQSQCSLDWDGEVRCKEDVAVGGFRVGPLVVKDFIVLSLVPPSPQTSPLLEHQHAHPIRLVTDSFTEILGPVANGFID
;
A
#
# COMPACT_ATOMS: atom_id res chain seq x y z
N MET A 1 15.39 11.95 -58.59
CA MET A 1 15.64 10.56 -58.10
C MET A 1 17.15 10.31 -58.14
N MET A 2 17.84 10.39 -57.01
CA MET A 2 19.26 10.00 -56.88
C MET A 2 19.34 8.86 -55.86
N ARG A 3 19.75 7.66 -56.31
CA ARG A 3 19.98 6.48 -55.47
C ARG A 3 21.35 6.63 -54.81
N ARG A 4 21.39 6.72 -53.47
CA ARG A 4 22.61 6.58 -52.68
C ARG A 4 23.04 5.12 -52.67
N SER A 5 24.27 4.86 -53.12
CA SER A 5 24.95 3.58 -52.98
C SER A 5 25.37 3.38 -51.53
N SER A 6 24.87 2.32 -50.91
CA SER A 6 25.27 1.86 -49.58
C SER A 6 26.55 1.04 -49.69
N SER A 7 27.65 1.57 -49.14
CA SER A 7 28.89 0.85 -48.91
C SER A 7 28.70 -0.16 -47.77
N TYR A 8 28.74 -1.45 -48.09
CA TYR A 8 28.75 -2.52 -47.09
C TYR A 8 30.11 -2.53 -46.38
N SER A 9 30.13 -2.09 -45.11
CA SER A 9 31.27 -2.27 -44.22
C SER A 9 31.34 -3.76 -43.86
N SER A 10 32.42 -4.41 -44.28
CA SER A 10 32.75 -5.78 -43.90
C SER A 10 33.05 -5.82 -42.41
N VAL A 11 32.08 -6.28 -41.61
CA VAL A 11 32.25 -6.50 -40.18
C VAL A 11 33.11 -7.74 -40.01
N ALA A 12 34.34 -7.56 -39.51
CA ALA A 12 35.22 -8.67 -39.19
C ALA A 12 34.53 -9.62 -38.18
N PRO A 13 34.67 -10.94 -38.33
CA PRO A 13 34.08 -11.88 -37.40
C PRO A 13 34.66 -11.66 -36.00
N PRO A 14 33.85 -11.80 -34.94
CA PRO A 14 34.35 -11.70 -33.58
C PRO A 14 35.44 -12.75 -33.34
N PRO A 15 36.42 -12.48 -32.46
CA PRO A 15 37.47 -13.43 -32.14
C PRO A 15 36.87 -14.76 -31.67
N SER A 16 37.48 -15.86 -32.11
CA SER A 16 37.10 -17.20 -31.68
C SER A 16 37.48 -17.37 -30.22
N TYR A 17 36.47 -17.45 -29.34
CA TYR A 17 36.67 -17.79 -27.94
C TYR A 17 36.73 -19.31 -27.81
N TYR A 18 37.78 -19.83 -27.17
CA TYR A 18 37.83 -21.23 -26.72
C TYR A 18 36.61 -21.52 -25.84
N PRO A 19 36.01 -22.73 -25.90
CA PRO A 19 34.93 -23.09 -25.00
C PRO A 19 35.41 -22.92 -23.56
N SER A 20 34.76 -22.01 -22.84
CA SER A 20 35.00 -21.81 -21.41
C SER A 20 34.83 -23.14 -20.70
N SER A 21 35.74 -23.47 -19.78
CA SER A 21 35.54 -24.58 -18.84
C SER A 21 34.16 -24.45 -18.18
N GLU A 22 33.55 -25.59 -17.83
CA GLU A 22 32.29 -25.57 -17.08
C GLU A 22 32.42 -24.62 -15.88
N ALA A 23 31.43 -23.74 -15.74
CA ALA A 23 31.39 -22.84 -14.60
C ALA A 23 31.42 -23.67 -13.32
N PRO A 24 32.22 -23.30 -12.30
CA PRO A 24 32.25 -24.03 -11.04
C PRO A 24 30.85 -24.11 -10.44
N THR A 25 30.60 -25.19 -9.70
CA THR A 25 29.31 -25.39 -9.03
C THR A 25 29.17 -24.38 -7.90
N TYR A 26 28.40 -23.31 -8.13
CA TYR A 26 28.14 -22.31 -7.11
C TYR A 26 27.18 -22.85 -6.03
N SER A 27 27.55 -22.67 -4.76
CA SER A 27 26.67 -22.87 -3.60
C SER A 27 26.17 -21.51 -3.11
N SER A 28 24.95 -21.46 -2.57
CA SER A 28 24.40 -20.26 -1.93
C SER A 28 25.12 -19.91 -0.62
N GLU A 29 25.69 -20.91 0.04
CA GLU A 29 26.50 -20.75 1.25
C GLU A 29 27.97 -21.01 0.93
N PRO A 30 28.90 -20.16 1.40
CA PRO A 30 30.33 -20.38 1.22
C PRO A 30 30.74 -21.70 1.87
N SER A 31 31.57 -22.48 1.19
CA SER A 31 32.26 -23.62 1.78
C SER A 31 33.20 -23.17 2.92
N SER A 32 33.69 -24.12 3.72
CA SER A 32 34.59 -23.83 4.84
C SER A 32 35.89 -23.10 4.46
N SER A 33 36.27 -23.12 3.19
CA SER A 33 37.44 -22.42 2.64
C SER A 33 37.11 -21.13 1.90
N GLU A 34 35.83 -20.78 1.76
CA GLU A 34 35.39 -19.57 1.06
C GLU A 34 34.99 -18.49 2.08
N GLN A 35 35.38 -17.26 1.78
CA GLN A 35 34.95 -16.10 2.56
C GLN A 35 33.93 -15.30 1.75
N ARG A 36 32.75 -15.06 2.33
CA ARG A 36 31.74 -14.20 1.73
C ARG A 36 32.19 -12.74 1.83
N LEU A 37 32.66 -12.17 0.73
CA LEU A 37 33.15 -10.79 0.65
C LEU A 37 32.04 -9.74 0.77
N ASP A 38 30.86 -10.08 0.25
CA ASP A 38 29.66 -9.25 0.35
C ASP A 38 28.44 -10.16 0.52
N PHE A 39 27.58 -9.82 1.47
CA PHE A 39 26.29 -10.46 1.65
C PHE A 39 25.22 -9.41 1.40
N SER A 40 24.73 -9.36 0.16
CA SER A 40 23.50 -8.65 -0.18
C SER A 40 22.25 -9.35 0.38
N GLY A 41 22.43 -10.35 1.24
CA GLY A 41 21.36 -10.95 1.99
C GLY A 41 20.77 -9.91 2.92
N ARG A 42 19.59 -9.45 2.53
CA ARG A 42 18.61 -8.73 3.36
C ARG A 42 18.83 -9.19 4.80
N ARG A 43 19.05 -8.28 5.76
CA ARG A 43 18.82 -8.59 7.18
C ARG A 43 17.35 -9.00 7.28
N GLY A 44 17.12 -10.27 7.03
CA GLY A 44 15.81 -10.86 6.94
C GLY A 44 15.26 -10.77 8.35
N ARG A 45 14.05 -10.25 8.47
CA ARG A 45 13.23 -10.60 9.62
C ARG A 45 13.37 -12.11 9.81
N ALA A 46 13.65 -12.55 11.03
CA ALA A 46 13.76 -13.97 11.35
C ALA A 46 12.59 -14.70 10.69
N ILE A 47 12.90 -15.78 9.96
CA ILE A 47 11.85 -16.60 9.37
C ILE A 47 11.00 -17.08 10.53
N PRO A 48 9.68 -16.80 10.54
CA PRO A 48 8.84 -17.27 11.62
C PRO A 48 8.93 -18.79 11.73
N THR A 49 8.87 -19.35 12.94
CA THR A 49 9.01 -20.80 13.16
C THR A 49 7.72 -21.44 13.66
N GLY A 50 6.67 -20.63 13.86
CA GLY A 50 5.38 -21.07 14.36
C GLY A 50 4.64 -21.99 13.40
N ARG A 51 3.72 -22.77 13.96
CA ARG A 51 2.86 -23.71 13.23
C ARG A 51 1.40 -23.36 13.44
N GLN A 52 0.60 -23.41 12.37
CA GLN A 52 -0.84 -23.24 12.44
C GLN A 52 -1.58 -24.53 12.08
N PHE A 53 -2.58 -24.90 12.90
CA PHE A 53 -3.36 -26.11 12.75
C PHE A 53 -4.80 -25.78 12.32
N LYS A 54 -5.29 -26.44 11.27
CA LYS A 54 -6.70 -26.44 10.88
C LYS A 54 -7.19 -27.86 10.67
N ARG A 55 -8.35 -28.19 11.22
CA ARG A 55 -8.90 -29.55 11.16
C ARG A 55 -10.36 -29.50 10.74
N SER A 56 -10.72 -30.34 9.78
CA SER A 56 -12.11 -30.59 9.40
C SER A 56 -12.31 -32.06 9.12
N HIS A 57 -13.21 -32.69 9.87
CA HIS A 57 -13.54 -34.11 9.79
C HIS A 57 -12.29 -35.03 9.82
N ARG A 58 -11.83 -35.46 8.63
CA ARG A 58 -10.72 -36.40 8.42
C ARG A 58 -9.43 -35.73 7.96
N ILE A 59 -9.47 -34.45 7.63
CA ILE A 59 -8.34 -33.71 7.09
C ILE A 59 -7.82 -32.80 8.20
N THR A 60 -6.53 -32.87 8.47
CA THR A 60 -5.81 -31.90 9.29
C THR A 60 -4.76 -31.25 8.39
N LEU A 61 -4.74 -29.93 8.33
CA LEU A 61 -3.73 -29.13 7.68
C LEU A 61 -2.86 -28.48 8.75
N ILE A 62 -1.55 -28.65 8.64
CA ILE A 62 -0.54 -28.02 9.48
C ILE A 62 0.27 -27.12 8.55
N LEU A 63 0.30 -25.83 8.83
CA LEU A 63 1.07 -24.84 8.07
C LEU A 63 2.27 -24.40 8.90
N GLU A 64 3.44 -24.34 8.27
CA GLU A 64 4.70 -23.97 8.91
C GLU A 64 5.08 -22.52 8.60
N ASN A 65 6.12 -22.03 9.26
CA ASN A 65 6.68 -20.70 9.08
C ASN A 65 5.70 -19.55 9.35
N GLN A 66 4.88 -19.70 10.41
CA GLN A 66 3.90 -18.69 10.83
C GLN A 66 4.43 -17.89 12.02
N GLU A 67 4.03 -16.62 12.14
CA GLU A 67 4.33 -15.82 13.34
C GLU A 67 3.71 -16.49 14.57
N GLU A 68 4.38 -16.38 15.72
CA GLU A 68 3.81 -16.79 16.99
C GLU A 68 2.48 -16.04 17.19
N ASP A 69 1.43 -16.77 17.58
CA ASP A 69 0.07 -16.26 17.77
C ASP A 69 -0.69 -15.78 16.52
N ALA A 70 -0.21 -16.09 15.30
CA ALA A 70 -0.94 -15.75 14.08
C ALA A 70 -2.30 -16.47 13.97
N LEU A 71 -3.39 -15.72 14.09
CA LEU A 71 -4.77 -16.22 13.92
C LEU A 71 -5.06 -16.70 12.49
N ILE A 72 -4.43 -16.07 11.51
CA ILE A 72 -4.58 -16.34 10.08
C ILE A 72 -3.17 -16.48 9.50
N PRO A 73 -2.90 -17.53 8.69
CA PRO A 73 -1.59 -17.70 8.06
C PRO A 73 -1.26 -16.49 7.19
N THR A 74 0.00 -16.08 7.15
CA THR A 74 0.40 -14.89 6.38
C THR A 74 1.58 -15.21 5.48
N TYR A 75 1.45 -14.86 4.20
CA TYR A 75 2.46 -15.13 3.18
C TYR A 75 2.82 -13.86 2.39
N GLY A 76 4.08 -13.74 2.03
CA GLY A 76 4.59 -12.67 1.19
C GLY A 76 4.61 -13.01 -0.30
N ARG A 77 5.08 -12.07 -1.11
CA ARG A 77 5.32 -12.27 -2.56
C ARG A 77 6.32 -13.41 -2.76
N ALA A 78 6.00 -14.33 -3.66
CA ALA A 78 6.84 -15.49 -3.99
C ALA A 78 7.18 -16.37 -2.77
N ALA A 79 6.34 -16.36 -1.73
CA ALA A 79 6.52 -17.23 -0.58
C ALA A 79 6.27 -18.70 -0.96
N THR A 80 6.94 -19.61 -0.28
CA THR A 80 6.59 -21.04 -0.29
C THR A 80 5.62 -21.31 0.84
N ILE A 81 4.52 -22.00 0.54
CA ILE A 81 3.59 -22.52 1.54
C ILE A 81 4.06 -23.93 1.87
N SER A 82 4.62 -24.07 3.07
CA SER A 82 5.17 -25.33 3.59
C SER A 82 4.27 -25.90 4.68
N GLY A 83 4.15 -27.23 4.73
CA GLY A 83 3.37 -27.87 5.77
C GLY A 83 3.10 -29.35 5.57
N GLU A 84 2.12 -29.84 6.33
CA GLU A 84 1.67 -31.23 6.30
C GLU A 84 0.15 -31.31 6.15
N VAL A 85 -0.30 -32.26 5.33
CA VAL A 85 -1.69 -32.72 5.30
C VAL A 85 -1.77 -34.08 5.95
N GLN A 86 -2.59 -34.21 7.00
CA GLN A 86 -2.85 -35.49 7.64
C GLN A 86 -4.26 -35.97 7.34
N VAL A 87 -4.37 -37.21 6.86
CA VAL A 87 -5.65 -37.84 6.51
C VAL A 87 -5.91 -39.01 7.46
N LYS A 88 -6.98 -38.90 8.25
CA LYS A 88 -7.41 -39.99 9.15
C LYS A 88 -7.99 -41.16 8.35
N ARG A 89 -7.48 -42.38 8.56
CA ARG A 89 -8.07 -43.58 7.95
C ARG A 89 -9.48 -43.81 8.45
N ARG A 90 -10.27 -44.39 7.55
CA ARG A 90 -11.38 -45.26 7.92
C ARG A 90 -11.18 -46.59 7.21
N GLU A 91 -11.60 -47.66 7.84
CA GLU A 91 -11.54 -49.01 7.26
C GLU A 91 -12.35 -49.10 5.95
N ASP A 92 -13.48 -48.37 5.85
CA ASP A 92 -14.43 -48.50 4.73
C ASP A 92 -14.16 -47.60 3.50
N ALA A 93 -13.12 -46.75 3.50
CA ALA A 93 -12.94 -45.75 2.45
C ALA A 93 -11.52 -45.76 1.87
N LYS A 94 -11.41 -46.09 0.57
CA LYS A 94 -10.14 -46.02 -0.16
C LYS A 94 -9.92 -44.59 -0.66
N VAL A 95 -8.87 -43.95 -0.16
CA VAL A 95 -8.43 -42.64 -0.66
C VAL A 95 -7.89 -42.81 -2.09
N LEU A 96 -8.35 -41.96 -3.00
CA LEU A 96 -7.97 -41.93 -4.43
C LEU A 96 -6.98 -40.82 -4.75
N SER A 97 -7.15 -39.64 -4.16
CA SER A 97 -6.19 -38.54 -4.33
C SER A 97 -6.24 -37.54 -3.18
N VAL A 98 -5.10 -36.91 -2.94
CA VAL A 98 -4.91 -35.79 -2.02
C VAL A 98 -4.23 -34.66 -2.81
N ALA A 99 -4.85 -33.49 -2.83
CA ALA A 99 -4.32 -32.33 -3.53
C ALA A 99 -4.50 -31.05 -2.69
N ILE A 100 -3.64 -30.07 -2.93
CA ILE A 100 -3.77 -28.71 -2.41
C ILE A 100 -4.12 -27.78 -3.55
N LYS A 101 -5.15 -26.97 -3.35
CA LYS A 101 -5.55 -25.92 -4.29
C LYS A 101 -5.35 -24.55 -3.66
N LEU A 102 -4.69 -23.65 -4.36
CA LEU A 102 -4.52 -22.25 -3.98
C LEU A 102 -5.42 -21.39 -4.85
N ASP A 103 -6.33 -20.66 -4.23
CA ASP A 103 -7.24 -19.74 -4.93
C ASP A 103 -7.04 -18.30 -4.47
N CYS A 104 -7.19 -17.35 -5.39
CA CYS A 104 -7.36 -15.93 -5.11
C CYS A 104 -8.63 -15.44 -5.78
N LYS A 105 -9.62 -15.03 -4.98
CA LYS A 105 -10.89 -14.49 -5.48
C LYS A 105 -10.98 -12.99 -5.19
N LEU A 106 -11.13 -12.20 -6.24
CA LEU A 106 -11.45 -10.77 -6.18
C LEU A 106 -12.96 -10.59 -6.34
N SER A 107 -13.62 -10.05 -5.32
CA SER A 107 -15.04 -9.70 -5.30
C SER A 107 -15.21 -8.19 -5.22
N LEU A 108 -15.98 -7.61 -6.13
CA LEU A 108 -16.22 -6.18 -6.24
C LEU A 108 -17.71 -5.89 -6.29
N THR A 109 -18.14 -4.85 -5.61
CA THR A 109 -19.53 -4.35 -5.67
C THR A 109 -19.53 -2.84 -5.67
N VAL A 110 -20.37 -2.26 -6.52
CA VAL A 110 -20.71 -0.83 -6.51
C VAL A 110 -22.20 -0.69 -6.19
N ALA A 111 -22.60 0.47 -5.68
CA ALA A 111 -24.00 0.82 -5.50
C ALA A 111 -24.81 0.57 -6.79
N GLU A 112 -26.12 0.35 -6.64
CA GLU A 112 -27.03 -0.16 -7.69
C GLU A 112 -27.01 -1.69 -7.85
N GLY A 113 -26.29 -2.41 -6.96
CA GLY A 113 -26.38 -3.87 -6.86
C GLY A 113 -25.49 -4.63 -7.85
N PHE A 114 -24.63 -3.94 -8.59
CA PHE A 114 -23.69 -4.60 -9.50
C PHE A 114 -22.55 -5.26 -8.73
N HIS A 115 -22.56 -6.59 -8.70
CA HIS A 115 -21.48 -7.42 -8.18
C HIS A 115 -20.73 -8.12 -9.33
N THR A 116 -19.41 -8.21 -9.24
CA THR A 116 -18.60 -9.08 -10.10
C THR A 116 -17.49 -9.71 -9.30
N SER A 117 -17.18 -10.98 -9.59
CA SER A 117 -16.08 -11.69 -8.97
C SER A 117 -15.19 -12.37 -9.99
N PHE A 118 -13.88 -12.34 -9.76
CA PHE A 118 -12.85 -12.93 -10.62
C PHE A 118 -12.00 -13.89 -9.79
N TYR A 119 -11.67 -15.06 -10.35
CA TYR A 119 -10.56 -15.86 -9.83
C TYR A 119 -9.28 -15.35 -10.48
N LEU A 120 -8.44 -14.68 -9.71
CA LEU A 120 -7.15 -14.17 -10.18
C LEU A 120 -6.11 -15.29 -10.28
N MET A 121 -6.25 -16.30 -9.42
CA MET A 121 -5.37 -17.45 -9.30
C MET A 121 -6.21 -18.66 -8.88
N SER A 122 -5.91 -19.83 -9.44
CA SER A 122 -6.53 -21.12 -9.10
C SER A 122 -5.56 -22.25 -9.47
N GLU A 123 -4.53 -22.44 -8.67
CA GLU A 123 -3.50 -23.47 -8.89
C GLU A 123 -3.77 -24.73 -8.07
N CYS A 124 -3.50 -25.91 -8.63
CA CYS A 124 -3.74 -27.19 -7.98
C CYS A 124 -2.50 -28.07 -8.01
N PHE A 125 -2.03 -28.49 -6.84
CA PHE A 125 -0.87 -29.34 -6.62
C PHE A 125 -1.32 -30.70 -6.10
N ILE A 126 -1.05 -31.76 -6.84
CA ILE A 126 -1.37 -33.14 -6.42
C ILE A 126 -0.27 -33.61 -5.48
N LEU A 127 -0.60 -33.88 -4.22
CA LEU A 127 0.34 -34.42 -3.23
C LEU A 127 0.47 -35.93 -3.36
N TRP A 128 -0.64 -36.60 -3.66
CA TRP A 128 -0.69 -38.04 -3.83
C TRP A 128 -1.88 -38.43 -4.70
N GLU A 129 -1.68 -39.41 -5.57
CA GLU A 129 -2.74 -40.03 -6.35
C GLU A 129 -2.54 -41.55 -6.37
N ASN A 130 -3.63 -42.28 -6.20
CA ASN A 130 -3.61 -43.73 -6.21
C ASN A 130 -3.46 -44.22 -7.65
N ASP A 131 -2.23 -44.52 -8.05
CA ASP A 131 -2.00 -45.23 -9.31
C ASP A 131 -2.67 -46.61 -9.26
N ARG A 132 -3.43 -46.94 -10.31
CA ARG A 132 -4.13 -48.22 -10.44
C ARG A 132 -3.15 -49.39 -10.54
N SER A 133 -1.91 -49.14 -10.94
CA SER A 133 -0.86 -50.15 -11.11
C SER A 133 -0.24 -50.63 -9.78
N CYS A 134 -0.30 -49.81 -8.71
CA CYS A 134 0.43 -50.05 -7.48
C CYS A 134 -0.52 -50.37 -6.30
N THR A 135 -0.24 -51.45 -5.57
CA THR A 135 -0.96 -51.85 -4.34
C THR A 135 -0.61 -51.01 -3.11
N ARG A 136 0.08 -49.88 -3.27
CA ARG A 136 0.53 -49.05 -2.15
C ARG A 136 -0.67 -48.43 -1.44
N SER A 137 -0.76 -48.68 -0.14
CA SER A 137 -1.78 -48.04 0.68
C SER A 137 -1.51 -46.55 0.81
N CYS A 138 -2.57 -45.73 0.79
CA CYS A 138 -2.48 -44.28 0.98
C CYS A 138 -1.71 -43.93 2.26
N PRO A 139 -0.67 -43.07 2.19
CA PRO A 139 0.00 -42.50 3.35
C PRO A 139 -0.98 -41.74 4.24
N TYR A 140 -0.63 -41.58 5.52
CA TYR A 140 -1.43 -40.81 6.48
C TYR A 140 -1.04 -39.34 6.55
N VAL A 141 0.21 -39.03 6.20
CA VAL A 141 0.81 -37.70 6.29
C VAL A 141 1.45 -37.38 4.95
N PHE A 142 1.21 -36.18 4.44
CA PHE A 142 1.73 -35.66 3.19
C PHE A 142 2.41 -34.33 3.47
N SER A 143 3.73 -34.31 3.51
CA SER A 143 4.50 -33.07 3.54
C SER A 143 4.42 -32.39 2.18
N PHE A 144 4.39 -31.07 2.16
CA PHE A 144 4.33 -30.30 0.92
C PHE A 144 5.07 -28.97 1.05
N ASP A 145 5.60 -28.52 -0.08
CA ASP A 145 6.21 -27.21 -0.28
C ASP A 145 5.72 -26.68 -1.62
N VAL A 146 4.72 -25.80 -1.60
CA VAL A 146 4.11 -25.27 -2.84
C VAL A 146 4.43 -23.79 -3.01
N PRO A 147 5.00 -23.38 -4.16
CA PRO A 147 5.29 -21.96 -4.40
C PRO A 147 3.98 -21.19 -4.61
N LEU A 148 3.83 -20.06 -3.93
CA LEU A 148 2.73 -19.15 -4.18
C LEU A 148 2.97 -18.40 -5.50
N PRO A 149 2.06 -18.49 -6.48
CA PRO A 149 2.18 -17.73 -7.73
C PRO A 149 2.34 -16.24 -7.46
N THR A 150 3.16 -15.56 -8.26
CA THR A 150 3.36 -14.11 -8.16
C THR A 150 2.42 -13.34 -9.08
N GLN A 151 1.87 -14.02 -10.08
CA GLN A 151 1.03 -13.46 -11.12
C GLN A 151 -0.30 -14.19 -11.19
N GLY A 152 -1.34 -13.45 -11.55
CA GLY A 152 -2.68 -13.93 -11.83
C GLY A 152 -3.19 -13.42 -13.17
N ARG A 153 -4.42 -13.77 -13.52
CA ARG A 153 -5.09 -13.31 -14.75
C ARG A 153 -6.54 -12.97 -14.48
N ILE A 154 -7.09 -12.03 -15.25
CA ILE A 154 -8.52 -11.70 -15.22
C ILE A 154 -9.11 -12.15 -16.55
N GLY A 155 -9.62 -13.38 -16.58
CA GLY A 155 -10.01 -14.03 -17.84
C GLY A 155 -8.82 -14.45 -18.70
N GLU A 156 -9.08 -15.06 -19.86
CA GLU A 156 -8.06 -15.72 -20.68
C GLU A 156 -7.21 -14.76 -21.51
N SER A 157 -7.76 -13.61 -21.91
CA SER A 157 -7.13 -12.67 -22.85
C SER A 157 -6.32 -11.54 -22.20
N THR A 158 -6.26 -11.46 -20.87
CA THR A 158 -5.53 -10.39 -20.19
C THR A 158 -4.07 -10.77 -19.93
N PRO A 159 -3.14 -9.79 -20.04
CA PRO A 159 -1.75 -10.03 -19.67
C PRO A 159 -1.66 -10.42 -18.19
N PRO A 160 -0.65 -11.20 -17.79
CA PRO A 160 -0.42 -11.53 -16.39
C PRO A 160 -0.34 -10.27 -15.52
N LEU A 161 -1.06 -10.27 -14.40
CA LEU A 161 -1.11 -9.18 -13.44
C LEU A 161 -0.44 -9.61 -12.14
N SER A 162 0.22 -8.69 -11.44
CA SER A 162 0.67 -8.98 -10.07
C SER A 162 -0.54 -9.27 -9.19
N LEU A 163 -0.42 -10.29 -8.34
CA LEU A 163 -1.46 -10.60 -7.37
C LEU A 163 -1.62 -9.45 -6.35
N PRO A 164 -2.85 -8.98 -6.08
CA PRO A 164 -3.11 -7.93 -5.11
C PRO A 164 -2.91 -8.43 -3.68
N PRO A 165 -2.66 -7.58 -2.69
CA PRO A 165 -2.69 -8.04 -1.30
C PRO A 165 -4.08 -8.59 -0.91
N SER A 166 -4.16 -9.37 0.18
CA SER A 166 -5.41 -9.59 0.88
C SER A 166 -5.99 -8.25 1.29
N TYR A 167 -7.24 -8.00 0.90
CA TYR A 167 -7.89 -6.70 1.03
C TYR A 167 -9.36 -6.93 1.30
N ASP A 168 -9.95 -6.17 2.23
CA ASP A 168 -11.38 -6.23 2.54
C ASP A 168 -11.80 -4.83 2.98
N VAL A 169 -12.59 -4.14 2.16
CA VAL A 169 -13.11 -2.82 2.50
C VAL A 169 -14.56 -2.71 2.06
N ALA A 170 -15.38 -2.15 2.96
CA ALA A 170 -16.75 -1.79 2.72
C ALA A 170 -16.94 -0.30 3.04
N PHE A 171 -17.47 0.45 2.09
CA PHE A 171 -17.88 1.82 2.27
C PHE A 171 -19.38 1.89 2.09
N ASP A 172 -20.08 2.12 3.19
CA ASP A 172 -21.52 2.28 3.20
C ASP A 172 -21.94 3.64 2.58
N GLY A 173 -23.24 3.80 2.35
CA GLY A 173 -23.84 5.00 1.74
C GLY A 173 -24.06 4.89 0.23
N VAL A 174 -24.33 6.01 -0.43
CA VAL A 174 -24.61 6.06 -1.88
C VAL A 174 -23.58 6.95 -2.58
N PRO A 175 -22.81 6.47 -3.57
CA PRO A 175 -22.75 5.07 -4.02
C PRO A 175 -21.90 4.15 -3.12
N GLY A 176 -22.50 3.12 -2.53
CA GLY A 176 -21.77 2.10 -1.76
C GLY A 176 -20.66 1.44 -2.59
N LEU A 177 -19.57 1.04 -1.93
CA LEU A 177 -18.42 0.42 -2.58
C LEU A 177 -17.88 -0.71 -1.71
N TYR A 178 -17.74 -1.89 -2.30
CA TYR A 178 -17.14 -3.05 -1.65
C TYR A 178 -16.04 -3.63 -2.52
N ALA A 179 -14.88 -3.91 -1.92
CA ALA A 179 -13.80 -4.59 -2.59
C ALA A 179 -13.12 -5.58 -1.66
N LYS A 180 -13.03 -6.83 -2.11
CA LYS A 180 -12.43 -7.91 -1.33
C LYS A 180 -11.56 -8.83 -2.18
N SER A 181 -10.32 -9.04 -1.78
CA SER A 181 -9.40 -10.03 -2.33
C SER A 181 -9.15 -11.10 -1.27
N VAL A 182 -9.64 -12.32 -1.51
CA VAL A 182 -9.53 -13.45 -0.57
C VAL A 182 -8.61 -14.51 -1.14
N TYR A 183 -7.67 -14.95 -0.31
CA TYR A 183 -6.78 -16.07 -0.60
C TYR A 183 -7.18 -17.29 0.24
N THR A 184 -7.23 -18.46 -0.40
CA THR A 184 -7.56 -19.71 0.28
C THR A 184 -6.64 -20.86 -0.10
N ILE A 185 -6.31 -21.68 0.90
CA ILE A 185 -5.71 -23.01 0.74
C ILE A 185 -6.83 -24.02 0.90
N THR A 186 -7.08 -24.82 -0.12
CA THR A 186 -8.08 -25.88 -0.09
C THR A 186 -7.42 -27.24 -0.21
N VAL A 187 -7.46 -28.03 0.87
CA VAL A 187 -7.07 -29.44 0.80
C VAL A 187 -8.23 -30.23 0.22
N MET A 188 -8.00 -30.92 -0.88
CA MET A 188 -8.98 -31.74 -1.59
C MET A 188 -8.66 -33.23 -1.39
N LEU A 189 -9.59 -33.95 -0.78
CA LEU A 189 -9.52 -35.39 -0.58
C LEU A 189 -10.58 -36.07 -1.45
N THR A 190 -10.14 -36.93 -2.37
CA THR A 190 -11.04 -37.76 -3.17
C THR A 190 -11.00 -39.19 -2.65
N GLU A 191 -12.16 -39.76 -2.31
CA GLU A 191 -12.33 -41.13 -1.80
C GLU A 191 -13.22 -41.94 -2.77
N SER A 192 -12.99 -43.25 -2.89
CA SER A 192 -13.96 -44.15 -3.50
C SER A 192 -15.05 -44.53 -2.49
N ARG A 193 -16.27 -44.77 -2.96
CA ARG A 193 -17.34 -45.32 -2.13
C ARG A 193 -17.36 -46.86 -2.23
N PRO A 194 -17.74 -47.58 -1.16
CA PRO A 194 -17.86 -49.03 -1.21
C PRO A 194 -18.98 -49.52 -2.16
N LEU A 195 -20.07 -48.75 -2.30
CA LEU A 195 -21.26 -49.10 -3.10
C LEU A 195 -21.34 -48.32 -4.44
N GLY A 196 -20.27 -48.31 -5.24
CA GLY A 196 -20.33 -47.94 -6.66
C GLY A 196 -19.39 -46.82 -7.12
N PHE A 197 -19.43 -46.56 -8.44
CA PHE A 197 -18.51 -45.71 -9.22
C PHE A 197 -18.45 -44.22 -8.82
N LEU A 198 -19.20 -43.78 -7.80
CA LEU A 198 -19.29 -42.38 -7.42
C LEU A 198 -18.16 -41.97 -6.47
N LYS A 199 -17.28 -41.09 -6.93
CA LYS A 199 -16.20 -40.50 -6.12
C LYS A 199 -16.78 -39.55 -5.07
N ARG A 200 -16.36 -39.68 -3.81
CA ARG A 200 -16.67 -38.71 -2.75
C ARG A 200 -15.53 -37.70 -2.64
N LYS A 201 -15.82 -36.42 -2.84
CA LYS A 201 -14.86 -35.34 -2.59
C LYS A 201 -15.11 -34.71 -1.21
N ARG A 202 -14.05 -34.41 -0.48
CA ARG A 202 -14.08 -33.63 0.76
C ARG A 202 -13.07 -32.51 0.67
N HIS A 203 -13.39 -31.39 1.30
CA HIS A 203 -12.57 -30.19 1.24
C HIS A 203 -12.36 -29.64 2.65
N LEU A 204 -11.13 -29.20 2.95
CA LEU A 204 -10.82 -28.34 4.09
C LEU A 204 -10.31 -27.01 3.50
N VAL A 205 -11.07 -25.94 3.69
CA VAL A 205 -10.75 -24.59 3.19
C VAL A 205 -10.18 -23.77 4.34
N THR A 206 -9.01 -23.20 4.15
CA THR A 206 -8.32 -22.34 5.12
C THR A 206 -7.99 -21.00 4.46
N PRO A 207 -8.54 -19.87 4.93
CA PRO A 207 -8.15 -18.55 4.42
C PRO A 207 -6.74 -18.19 4.88
N PHE A 208 -6.03 -17.37 4.10
CA PHE A 208 -4.76 -16.80 4.49
C PHE A 208 -4.63 -15.33 4.05
N ASN A 209 -3.72 -14.61 4.68
CA ASN A 209 -3.35 -13.25 4.32
C ASN A 209 -2.18 -13.27 3.34
N TYR A 210 -2.32 -12.61 2.21
CA TYR A 210 -1.23 -12.38 1.28
C TYR A 210 -0.80 -10.90 1.35
N TYR A 211 0.38 -10.64 1.89
CA TYR A 211 0.94 -9.29 2.02
C TYR A 211 2.26 -9.19 1.26
N PRO A 212 2.23 -8.88 -0.05
CA PRO A 212 3.43 -8.81 -0.87
C PRO A 212 4.37 -7.72 -0.35
N ARG A 213 5.53 -8.15 0.14
CA ARG A 213 6.51 -7.24 0.72
C ARG A 213 7.11 -6.32 -0.33
N SER A 214 7.23 -5.05 0.04
CA SER A 214 7.84 -3.99 -0.76
C SER A 214 8.52 -2.98 0.15
N ARG A 215 9.54 -2.30 -0.37
CA ARG A 215 10.38 -1.35 0.37
C ARG A 215 10.65 -0.11 -0.48
N PRO A 216 10.92 1.04 0.15
CA PRO A 216 11.45 2.18 -0.58
C PRO A 216 12.88 1.86 -1.05
N HIS A 217 13.31 2.52 -2.13
CA HIS A 217 14.63 2.32 -2.72
C HIS A 217 15.72 3.12 -2.00
N ARG A 218 15.33 4.08 -1.15
CA ARG A 218 16.17 4.97 -0.36
C ARG A 218 15.53 5.19 1.02
N PRO A 219 16.31 5.51 2.06
CA PRO A 219 15.77 5.90 3.36
C PRO A 219 15.00 7.21 3.27
N ILE A 220 14.11 7.45 4.24
CA ILE A 220 13.65 8.80 4.55
C ILE A 220 14.67 9.49 5.44
N LEU A 221 14.73 10.83 5.35
CA LEU A 221 15.53 11.62 6.28
C LEU A 221 15.14 11.31 7.74
N PRO A 222 16.11 11.19 8.66
CA PRO A 222 15.81 11.04 10.08
C PRO A 222 14.99 12.22 10.60
N HIS A 223 13.90 11.92 11.31
CA HIS A 223 13.02 12.90 11.95
C HIS A 223 13.73 13.83 12.95
N SER A 224 14.91 13.45 13.42
CA SER A 224 15.72 14.25 14.36
C SER A 224 16.39 15.47 13.73
N ILE A 225 16.43 15.58 12.39
CA ILE A 225 17.12 16.68 11.70
C ILE A 225 16.10 17.74 11.23
N PRO A 226 16.19 19.00 11.70
CA PRO A 226 15.22 20.04 11.33
C PRO A 226 15.17 20.32 9.82
N PHE A 227 13.97 20.65 9.31
CA PHE A 227 13.76 21.02 7.91
C PHE A 227 14.71 22.13 7.43
N HIS A 228 14.85 23.22 8.18
CA HIS A 228 15.69 24.34 7.76
C HIS A 228 17.18 23.99 7.65
N SER A 229 17.67 23.02 8.43
CA SER A 229 19.05 22.55 8.33
C SER A 229 19.23 21.68 7.10
N THR A 230 18.32 20.74 6.86
CA THR A 230 18.41 19.82 5.71
C THR A 230 18.15 20.53 4.39
N LEU A 231 17.20 21.46 4.32
CA LEU A 231 16.93 22.23 3.11
C LEU A 231 18.17 23.02 2.61
N LYS A 232 19.04 23.47 3.53
CA LYS A 232 20.27 24.19 3.17
C LYS A 232 21.39 23.27 2.72
N ILE A 233 21.51 22.10 3.33
CA ILE A 233 22.65 21.20 3.15
C ILE A 233 22.38 20.18 2.03
N ALA A 234 21.14 19.72 1.92
CA ALA A 234 20.69 18.69 0.99
C ALA A 234 19.25 18.98 0.51
N PRO A 235 19.03 20.07 -0.26
CA PRO A 235 17.70 20.42 -0.79
C PRO A 235 17.07 19.32 -1.65
N GLU A 236 17.88 18.47 -2.30
CA GLU A 236 17.46 17.32 -3.10
C GLU A 236 16.77 16.21 -2.30
N GLU A 237 16.90 16.22 -0.97
CA GLU A 237 16.18 15.31 -0.07
C GLU A 237 14.72 15.73 0.13
N TRP A 238 14.32 16.91 -0.37
CA TRP A 238 12.98 17.44 -0.29
C TRP A 238 12.35 17.59 -1.68
N SER A 239 11.09 17.18 -1.79
CA SER A 239 10.21 17.49 -2.90
C SER A 239 9.25 18.61 -2.48
N GLN A 240 9.22 19.68 -3.26
CA GLN A 240 8.31 20.80 -3.05
C GLN A 240 7.08 20.64 -3.95
N VAL A 241 5.92 20.57 -3.32
CA VAL A 241 4.61 20.56 -3.97
C VAL A 241 4.01 21.95 -3.83
N ILE A 242 3.69 22.59 -4.95
CA ILE A 242 3.12 23.94 -4.99
C ILE A 242 1.67 23.85 -5.43
N SER A 243 0.80 24.52 -4.69
CA SER A 243 -0.62 24.67 -4.99
C SER A 243 -1.08 26.06 -4.56
N GLN A 244 -2.27 26.49 -4.95
CA GLN A 244 -2.77 27.83 -4.64
C GLN A 244 -4.16 27.76 -4.03
N MET A 245 -4.36 28.48 -2.92
CA MET A 245 -5.67 28.68 -2.29
C MET A 245 -6.31 29.93 -2.90
N GLU A 246 -7.38 29.70 -3.66
CA GLU A 246 -8.04 30.74 -4.45
C GLU A 246 -8.78 31.75 -3.57
N SER A 247 -8.83 32.99 -4.05
CA SER A 247 -9.66 34.06 -3.48
C SER A 247 -11.05 34.08 -4.11
N ARG A 248 -12.08 34.46 -3.35
CA ARG A 248 -13.41 34.76 -3.90
C ARG A 248 -13.34 35.94 -4.85
N THR A 249 -14.12 35.86 -5.94
CA THR A 249 -14.29 36.95 -6.90
C THR A 249 -14.71 38.25 -6.19
N ASN A 250 -14.10 39.37 -6.56
CA ASN A 250 -14.36 40.71 -6.01
C ASN A 250 -14.00 40.91 -4.52
N SER A 251 -13.25 39.99 -3.90
CA SER A 251 -12.80 40.17 -2.50
C SER A 251 -11.68 41.20 -2.34
N GLY A 252 -10.98 41.56 -3.43
CA GLY A 252 -9.80 42.44 -3.37
C GLY A 252 -8.56 41.80 -2.72
N ILE A 253 -8.62 40.51 -2.40
CA ILE A 253 -7.53 39.75 -1.79
C ILE A 253 -6.86 38.90 -2.87
N ALA A 254 -5.52 38.85 -2.87
CA ALA A 254 -4.77 38.00 -3.79
C ALA A 254 -4.81 36.53 -3.30
N PRO A 255 -4.75 35.53 -4.21
CA PRO A 255 -4.63 34.13 -3.82
C PRO A 255 -3.41 33.85 -2.94
N LEU A 256 -3.47 32.76 -2.18
CA LEU A 256 -2.42 32.35 -1.24
C LEU A 256 -1.64 31.16 -1.81
N ASP A 257 -0.33 31.28 -1.94
CA ASP A 257 0.53 30.20 -2.43
C ASP A 257 0.83 29.21 -1.29
N CYS A 258 0.61 27.93 -1.56
CA CYS A 258 0.68 26.85 -0.60
C CYS A 258 1.79 25.88 -1.01
N HIS A 259 2.88 25.88 -0.26
CA HIS A 259 4.04 25.02 -0.48
C HIS A 259 4.06 23.90 0.57
N LEU A 260 4.02 22.66 0.12
CA LEU A 260 4.20 21.46 0.95
C LEU A 260 5.54 20.81 0.59
N PHE A 261 6.44 20.71 1.55
CA PHE A 261 7.70 20.00 1.42
C PHE A 261 7.60 18.63 2.09
N ILE A 262 7.96 17.59 1.35
CA ILE A 262 7.98 16.19 1.80
C ILE A 262 9.28 15.51 1.35
N PRO A 263 9.71 14.38 1.93
CA PRO A 263 10.91 13.70 1.47
C PRO A 263 10.83 13.33 -0.01
N SER A 264 11.92 13.51 -0.74
CA SER A 264 11.95 13.37 -2.20
C SER A 264 11.70 11.94 -2.69
N VAL A 265 11.95 10.93 -1.84
CA VAL A 265 11.72 9.51 -2.15
C VAL A 265 10.28 9.19 -2.52
N GLN A 266 9.29 9.88 -1.92
CA GLN A 266 7.84 9.74 -2.17
C GLN A 266 7.28 8.30 -2.10
N ILE A 267 8.08 7.37 -1.57
CA ILE A 267 7.76 5.98 -1.31
C ILE A 267 8.06 5.78 0.16
N TYR A 268 7.05 5.45 0.96
CA TYR A 268 7.14 5.40 2.42
C TYR A 268 6.62 4.06 2.93
N SER A 269 7.23 3.50 3.96
CA SER A 269 6.61 2.37 4.66
C SER A 269 5.32 2.80 5.35
N LEU A 270 4.37 1.87 5.47
CA LEU A 270 3.20 2.01 6.34
C LEU A 270 3.59 2.36 7.78
N SER A 271 4.77 1.92 8.23
CA SER A 271 5.28 2.18 9.57
C SER A 271 6.14 3.44 9.67
N ASP A 272 6.50 4.09 8.56
CA ASP A 272 7.35 5.27 8.58
C ASP A 272 6.60 6.49 9.12
N THR A 273 7.32 7.33 9.88
CA THR A 273 6.85 8.67 10.25
C THR A 273 7.42 9.65 9.23
N ILE A 274 6.55 10.22 8.40
CA ILE A 274 6.91 11.05 7.26
C ILE A 274 6.99 12.51 7.74
N PRO A 275 8.18 13.13 7.82
CA PRO A 275 8.28 14.55 8.14
C PRO A 275 7.74 15.39 6.96
N PHE A 276 7.16 16.54 7.25
CA PHE A 276 6.76 17.51 6.24
C PHE A 276 6.90 18.93 6.77
N TYR A 277 6.98 19.88 5.85
CA TYR A 277 6.97 21.29 6.17
C TYR A 277 5.96 22.02 5.27
N VAL A 278 5.15 22.90 5.86
CA VAL A 278 4.15 23.70 5.14
C VAL A 278 4.55 25.16 5.20
N GLN A 279 4.56 25.82 4.05
CA GLN A 279 4.74 27.26 3.94
C GLN A 279 3.61 27.88 3.13
N LEU A 280 2.90 28.82 3.72
CA LEU A 280 1.92 29.65 3.03
C LEU A 280 2.55 31.00 2.73
N ARG A 281 2.52 31.44 1.48
CA ARG A 281 3.12 32.72 1.04
C ARG A 281 2.06 33.58 0.39
N GLY A 282 2.07 34.87 0.71
CA GLY A 282 1.18 35.83 0.09
C GLY A 282 1.37 37.23 0.63
N PRO A 283 0.72 38.23 0.03
CA PRO A 283 0.71 39.58 0.56
C PRO A 283 0.18 39.61 2.01
N PRO A 284 0.66 40.52 2.87
CA PRO A 284 0.18 40.62 4.25
C PRO A 284 -1.35 40.70 4.41
N PRO A 285 -2.12 41.39 3.54
CA PRO A 285 -3.59 41.35 3.61
C PRO A 285 -4.18 39.94 3.45
N THR A 286 -3.64 39.13 2.54
CA THR A 286 -4.07 37.75 2.30
C THR A 286 -3.77 36.87 3.52
N LEU A 287 -2.57 36.98 4.08
CA LEU A 287 -2.17 36.21 5.27
C LEU A 287 -3.01 36.59 6.50
N ARG A 288 -3.32 37.88 6.68
CA ARG A 288 -4.24 38.34 7.73
C ARG A 288 -5.65 37.78 7.54
N ALA A 289 -6.17 37.80 6.31
CA ALA A 289 -7.48 37.24 6.00
C ALA A 289 -7.57 35.72 6.24
N PHE A 290 -6.45 35.00 6.13
CA PHE A 290 -6.38 33.59 6.51
C PHE A 290 -6.32 33.39 8.04
N LEU A 291 -5.66 34.29 8.79
CA LEU A 291 -5.48 34.13 10.23
C LEU A 291 -6.63 34.66 11.08
N GLN A 292 -7.29 35.72 10.63
CA GLN A 292 -8.27 36.47 11.41
C GLN A 292 -9.69 36.23 10.85
N PRO A 293 -10.68 35.99 11.72
CA PRO A 293 -12.08 36.04 11.31
C PRO A 293 -12.39 37.39 10.66
N ALA A 294 -13.15 37.38 9.56
CA ALA A 294 -13.62 38.63 8.98
C ALA A 294 -14.38 39.43 10.05
N PRO A 295 -14.12 40.74 10.21
CA PRO A 295 -14.92 41.56 11.10
C PRO A 295 -16.39 41.46 10.64
N PRO A 296 -17.35 41.36 11.58
CA PRO A 296 -18.76 41.32 11.21
C PRO A 296 -19.09 42.53 10.33
N PRO A 297 -19.90 42.38 9.27
CA PRO A 297 -20.26 43.50 8.42
C PRO A 297 -20.85 44.61 9.31
N LEU A 298 -20.24 45.80 9.26
CA LEU A 298 -20.75 46.97 9.95
C LEU A 298 -22.22 47.17 9.52
N PRO A 299 -23.16 47.40 10.45
CA PRO A 299 -24.55 47.61 10.10
C PRO A 299 -24.65 48.84 9.19
N SER A 300 -24.85 48.60 7.89
CA SER A 300 -25.12 49.64 6.92
C SER A 300 -26.50 50.23 7.22
N THR A 301 -26.55 51.40 7.85
CA THR A 301 -27.72 52.27 7.89
C THR A 301 -27.28 53.64 7.36
N PRO A 302 -28.12 54.32 6.55
CA PRO A 302 -29.23 55.08 7.14
C PRO A 302 -30.47 55.09 6.21
N PHE A 303 -31.43 54.19 6.42
CA PHE A 303 -32.81 54.46 6.00
C PHE A 303 -33.77 53.90 7.04
N ASP A 304 -34.41 54.82 7.75
CA ASP A 304 -35.43 54.59 8.75
C ASP A 304 -36.62 53.82 8.17
N PHE A 305 -36.70 52.53 8.46
CA PHE A 305 -37.96 51.79 8.40
C PHE A 305 -38.18 51.09 9.76
N PRO A 306 -39.29 51.40 10.46
CA PRO A 306 -39.61 50.75 11.73
C PRO A 306 -40.22 49.38 11.44
N SER A 307 -39.39 48.35 11.26
CA SER A 307 -39.84 46.96 11.13
C SER A 307 -39.15 46.05 12.15
N LEU A 308 -39.96 45.67 13.14
CA LEU A 308 -39.95 44.51 14.05
C LEU A 308 -38.59 43.89 14.46
N PRO A 309 -38.33 43.76 15.79
CA PRO A 309 -37.08 43.20 16.31
C PRO A 309 -36.97 41.70 16.03
N SER A 310 -36.09 41.32 15.10
CA SER A 310 -35.60 39.94 14.99
C SER A 310 -34.62 39.67 16.14
N LEU A 311 -35.13 39.04 17.20
CA LEU A 311 -34.47 38.79 18.50
C LEU A 311 -33.44 37.64 18.50
N ILE A 312 -32.77 37.34 17.39
CA ILE A 312 -31.72 36.30 17.40
C ILE A 312 -30.45 36.86 16.75
N PRO A 313 -29.50 37.42 17.53
CA PRO A 313 -28.15 37.64 17.04
C PRO A 313 -27.56 36.29 16.66
N ALA A 314 -27.18 36.13 15.39
CA ALA A 314 -26.35 35.01 14.96
C ALA A 314 -25.07 35.08 15.79
N LYS A 315 -24.93 34.18 16.77
CA LYS A 315 -23.68 33.97 17.51
C LYS A 315 -22.63 33.52 16.50
N SER A 316 -21.93 34.46 15.88
CA SER A 316 -20.64 34.20 15.27
C SER A 316 -19.71 33.82 16.42
N ASP A 317 -19.20 32.59 16.38
CA ASP A 317 -18.22 32.14 17.34
C ASP A 317 -16.90 32.87 17.04
N PRO A 318 -16.49 33.85 17.87
CA PRO A 318 -15.30 34.68 17.60
C PRO A 318 -13.98 33.89 17.72
N THR A 319 -14.05 32.59 17.99
CA THR A 319 -12.88 31.72 18.20
C THR A 319 -12.54 30.81 17.01
N GLN A 320 -13.20 30.95 15.85
CA GLN A 320 -12.89 30.13 14.68
C GLN A 320 -11.51 30.46 14.09
N MET A 321 -10.48 29.75 14.56
CA MET A 321 -9.14 29.78 13.98
C MET A 321 -9.10 29.09 12.61
N PRO A 322 -8.18 29.45 11.70
CA PRO A 322 -7.96 28.68 10.49
C PRO A 322 -7.56 27.24 10.84
N THR A 323 -7.97 26.30 9.98
CA THR A 323 -7.53 24.91 10.06
C THR A 323 -6.48 24.64 9.00
N VAL A 324 -5.30 24.22 9.44
CA VAL A 324 -4.21 23.71 8.59
C VAL A 324 -4.01 22.24 8.92
N ARG A 325 -4.24 21.37 7.94
CA ARG A 325 -4.12 19.93 8.11
C ARG A 325 -3.24 19.32 7.03
N VAL A 326 -2.42 18.37 7.43
CA VAL A 326 -1.74 17.45 6.53
C VAL A 326 -2.10 16.05 6.97
N PHE A 327 -2.59 15.21 6.06
CA PHE A 327 -3.01 13.84 6.40
C PHE A 327 -2.74 12.87 5.24
N LEU A 328 -2.67 11.58 5.56
CA LEU A 328 -2.58 10.51 4.57
C LEU A 328 -3.97 10.08 4.15
N TYR A 329 -4.16 9.90 2.86
CA TYR A 329 -5.45 9.68 2.24
C TYR A 329 -5.39 8.53 1.25
N ARG A 330 -6.34 7.61 1.32
CA ARG A 330 -6.50 6.51 0.37
C ARG A 330 -7.72 6.73 -0.49
N GLN A 331 -7.55 6.59 -1.80
CA GLN A 331 -8.64 6.50 -2.77
C GLN A 331 -8.78 5.07 -3.28
N VAL A 332 -9.95 4.49 -3.07
CA VAL A 332 -10.36 3.18 -3.60
C VAL A 332 -11.31 3.43 -4.76
N THR A 333 -10.94 2.97 -5.94
CA THR A 333 -11.75 3.06 -7.15
C THR A 333 -12.10 1.66 -7.62
N VAL A 334 -13.37 1.43 -7.89
CA VAL A 334 -13.91 0.15 -8.39
C VAL A 334 -14.72 0.42 -9.65
N ALA A 335 -14.48 -0.39 -10.69
CA ALA A 335 -15.26 -0.36 -11.92
C ALA A 335 -15.98 -1.71 -12.17
N VAL A 336 -17.31 -1.72 -12.22
CA VAL A 336 -18.10 -2.93 -12.46
C VAL A 336 -19.09 -2.65 -13.59
N ARG A 337 -19.03 -3.44 -14.67
CA ARG A 337 -19.96 -3.33 -15.82
C ARG A 337 -20.11 -1.91 -16.39
N GLY A 338 -18.99 -1.17 -16.48
CA GLY A 338 -18.97 0.21 -16.97
C GLY A 338 -19.31 1.27 -15.92
N GLN A 339 -19.89 0.90 -14.79
CA GLN A 339 -20.09 1.79 -13.66
C GLN A 339 -18.81 1.93 -12.85
N LYS A 340 -18.46 3.16 -12.48
CA LYS A 340 -17.26 3.48 -11.71
C LYS A 340 -17.65 4.20 -10.44
N ALA A 341 -17.32 3.61 -9.30
CA ALA A 341 -17.45 4.25 -8.00
C ALA A 341 -16.06 4.46 -7.38
N TRP A 342 -15.95 5.49 -6.55
CA TRP A 342 -14.76 5.70 -5.74
C TRP A 342 -15.11 6.18 -4.34
N ARG A 343 -14.26 5.83 -3.40
CA ARG A 343 -14.40 6.10 -1.98
C ARG A 343 -13.06 6.35 -1.34
N THR A 344 -13.07 7.15 -0.28
CA THR A 344 -11.83 7.64 0.29
C THR A 344 -11.81 7.54 1.79
N ALA A 345 -10.62 7.28 2.33
CA ALA A 345 -10.40 7.09 3.76
C ALA A 345 -9.13 7.83 4.20
N VAL A 346 -9.21 8.47 5.37
CA VAL A 346 -8.02 9.04 6.02
C VAL A 346 -7.27 7.92 6.73
N LEU A 347 -6.06 7.66 6.25
CA LEU A 347 -5.15 6.65 6.78
C LEU A 347 -4.41 7.12 8.02
N GLY A 348 -4.26 8.43 8.22
CA GLY A 348 -3.60 9.00 9.40
C GLY A 348 -3.55 10.53 9.35
N GLU A 349 -3.71 11.18 10.50
CA GLU A 349 -3.64 12.64 10.64
C GLU A 349 -2.23 13.07 11.03
N GLY A 350 -1.75 14.15 10.42
CA GLY A 350 -0.46 14.73 10.72
C GLY A 350 -0.51 15.59 11.98
N LYS A 351 0.61 15.65 12.69
CA LYS A 351 0.84 16.59 13.79
C LYS A 351 1.58 17.79 13.24
N LEU A 352 1.05 18.98 13.49
CA LEU A 352 1.62 20.25 13.01
C LEU A 352 1.99 21.13 14.19
N ARG A 353 3.13 21.80 14.07
CA ARG A 353 3.60 22.82 15.00
C ARG A 353 3.94 24.07 14.20
N ARG A 354 3.32 25.19 14.57
CA ARG A 354 3.63 26.49 13.97
C ARG A 354 5.08 26.87 14.26
N VAL A 355 5.81 27.28 13.24
CA VAL A 355 7.18 27.78 13.37
C VAL A 355 7.12 29.29 13.52
N VAL A 356 7.56 29.79 14.68
CA VAL A 356 7.69 31.23 14.92
C VAL A 356 9.06 31.65 14.41
N ARG A 357 9.08 32.58 13.45
CA ARG A 357 10.33 33.24 13.03
C ARG A 357 10.48 34.52 13.84
N TYR A 358 11.66 34.74 14.40
CA TYR A 358 12.01 36.04 14.96
C TYR A 358 12.18 36.99 13.76
N GLU A 359 11.35 38.03 13.71
CA GLU A 359 11.50 39.08 12.70
C GLU A 359 12.84 39.78 12.98
N GLU A 360 13.78 39.69 12.04
CA GLU A 360 14.90 40.63 11.98
C GLU A 360 14.35 41.97 11.48
N ASP A 361 14.62 43.04 12.22
CA ASP A 361 13.99 44.37 12.15
C ASP A 361 13.41 44.79 10.78
N GLY A 362 12.08 44.91 10.72
CA GLY A 362 11.36 45.73 9.73
C GLY A 362 10.83 45.01 8.48
N GLN A 363 11.06 43.71 8.29
CA GLN A 363 10.43 42.98 7.18
C GLN A 363 9.03 42.47 7.54
N SER A 364 8.01 42.95 6.82
CA SER A 364 6.65 42.44 6.93
C SER A 364 6.63 40.93 6.69
N GLN A 365 6.04 40.16 7.62
CA GLN A 365 5.86 38.71 7.50
C GLN A 365 5.10 38.34 6.22
N CYS A 366 5.82 37.86 5.22
CA CYS A 366 5.26 37.40 3.93
C CYS A 366 5.03 35.88 3.87
N SER A 367 5.22 35.17 5.00
CA SER A 367 4.95 33.73 5.07
C SER A 367 4.46 33.25 6.44
N LEU A 368 3.67 32.18 6.42
CA LEU A 368 3.32 31.39 7.59
C LEU A 368 3.87 29.98 7.42
N ASP A 369 4.41 29.42 8.50
CA ASP A 369 5.24 28.24 8.44
C ASP A 369 4.84 27.21 9.51
N TRP A 370 4.82 25.94 9.13
CA TRP A 370 4.56 24.80 10.02
C TRP A 370 5.54 23.67 9.74
N ASP A 371 5.99 23.06 10.83
CA ASP A 371 6.79 21.85 10.87
C ASP A 371 5.92 20.71 11.39
N GLY A 372 6.04 19.51 10.83
CA GLY A 372 5.15 18.42 11.19
C GLY A 372 5.56 17.04 10.72
N GLU A 373 4.79 16.06 11.16
CA GLU A 373 4.98 14.66 10.83
C GLU A 373 3.64 13.96 10.62
N VAL A 374 3.59 12.97 9.73
CA VAL A 374 2.39 12.15 9.50
C VAL A 374 2.76 10.68 9.40
N ARG A 375 1.89 9.81 9.93
CA ARG A 375 2.05 8.36 9.93
C ARG A 375 0.72 7.68 9.62
N CYS A 376 0.75 6.49 9.02
CA CYS A 376 -0.45 5.66 8.93
C CYS A 376 -0.89 5.20 10.33
N LYS A 377 -2.19 4.98 10.50
CA LYS A 377 -2.74 4.24 11.65
C LYS A 377 -2.23 2.79 11.62
N GLU A 378 -2.20 2.17 12.79
CA GLU A 378 -1.68 0.81 12.98
C GLU A 378 -2.54 -0.28 12.31
N ASP A 379 -3.82 0.02 12.04
CA ASP A 379 -4.75 -0.89 11.35
C ASP A 379 -4.53 -0.94 9.83
N VAL A 380 -3.69 -0.07 9.27
CA VAL A 380 -3.38 -0.06 7.83
C VAL A 380 -2.34 -1.13 7.50
N ALA A 381 -2.81 -2.27 6.99
CA ALA A 381 -1.94 -3.42 6.68
C ALA A 381 -1.32 -3.41 5.27
N VAL A 382 -1.86 -2.62 4.33
CA VAL A 382 -1.45 -2.66 2.91
C VAL A 382 -1.33 -1.28 2.31
N GLY A 383 -0.41 -1.10 1.36
CA GLY A 383 -0.26 0.09 0.53
C GLY A 383 -1.16 0.08 -0.71
N GLY A 384 -1.01 1.09 -1.58
CA GLY A 384 -1.71 1.20 -2.85
C GLY A 384 -1.33 0.10 -3.85
N PHE A 385 -2.32 -0.38 -4.60
CA PHE A 385 -2.14 -1.43 -5.61
C PHE A 385 -3.19 -1.30 -6.72
N ARG A 386 -3.00 -2.03 -7.83
CA ARG A 386 -3.92 -2.06 -8.96
C ARG A 386 -4.09 -3.50 -9.44
N VAL A 387 -5.35 -3.92 -9.59
CA VAL A 387 -5.71 -5.24 -10.14
C VAL A 387 -7.00 -5.12 -10.95
N GLY A 388 -6.86 -5.16 -12.28
CA GLY A 388 -7.97 -4.98 -13.22
C GLY A 388 -8.86 -3.77 -12.86
N PRO A 389 -10.15 -3.99 -12.53
CA PRO A 389 -11.11 -2.93 -12.19
C PRO A 389 -10.95 -2.31 -10.79
N LEU A 390 -10.08 -2.84 -9.93
CA LEU A 390 -9.80 -2.28 -8.61
C LEU A 390 -8.49 -1.48 -8.63
N VAL A 391 -8.56 -0.23 -8.18
CA VAL A 391 -7.40 0.66 -8.04
C VAL A 391 -7.42 1.27 -6.65
N VAL A 392 -6.34 1.09 -5.90
CA VAL A 392 -6.10 1.71 -4.60
C VAL A 392 -4.90 2.64 -4.72
N LYS A 393 -5.10 3.93 -4.47
CA LYS A 393 -4.06 4.98 -4.52
C LYS A 393 -3.94 5.66 -3.17
N ASP A 394 -2.71 6.05 -2.82
CA ASP A 394 -2.42 6.76 -1.58
C ASP A 394 -1.89 8.17 -1.91
N PHE A 395 -2.19 9.12 -1.03
CA PHE A 395 -1.87 10.53 -1.19
C PHE A 395 -1.45 11.11 0.17
N ILE A 396 -0.58 12.12 0.13
CA ILE A 396 -0.46 13.09 1.21
C ILE A 396 -1.27 14.33 0.83
N VAL A 397 -2.12 14.78 1.73
CA VAL A 397 -3.10 15.83 1.44
C VAL A 397 -2.83 17.03 2.32
N LEU A 398 -2.65 18.21 1.71
CA LEU A 398 -2.70 19.50 2.40
C LEU A 398 -4.14 20.03 2.32
N SER A 399 -4.74 20.37 3.45
CA SER A 399 -6.08 20.94 3.53
C SER A 399 -6.06 22.21 4.39
N LEU A 400 -6.55 23.30 3.81
CA LEU A 400 -6.63 24.62 4.43
C LEU A 400 -8.09 25.06 4.43
N VAL A 401 -8.59 25.41 5.61
CA VAL A 401 -9.94 25.96 5.79
C VAL A 401 -9.79 27.30 6.50
N PRO A 402 -10.18 28.43 5.86
CA PRO A 402 -10.05 29.73 6.48
C PRO A 402 -11.09 29.92 7.59
N PRO A 403 -10.93 30.91 8.48
CA PRO A 403 -11.94 31.31 9.45
C PRO A 403 -13.26 31.61 8.76
N SER A 404 -14.36 31.05 9.26
CA SER A 404 -15.71 31.26 8.70
C SER A 404 -15.76 31.07 7.17
N PRO A 405 -15.61 29.83 6.65
CA PRO A 405 -15.43 29.55 5.22
C PRO A 405 -16.49 30.15 4.29
N GLN A 406 -17.72 30.32 4.79
CA GLN A 406 -18.82 30.90 4.02
C GLN A 406 -18.67 32.40 3.75
N THR A 407 -18.01 33.13 4.65
CA THR A 407 -17.83 34.58 4.57
C THR A 407 -16.38 35.00 4.33
N SER A 408 -15.42 34.08 4.48
CA SER A 408 -14.01 34.34 4.21
C SER A 408 -13.80 34.81 2.75
N PRO A 409 -12.89 35.78 2.52
CA PRO A 409 -12.48 36.14 1.16
C PRO A 409 -11.64 35.04 0.48
N LEU A 410 -11.18 34.03 1.22
CA LEU A 410 -10.47 32.87 0.69
C LEU A 410 -11.41 31.65 0.60
N LEU A 411 -11.22 30.82 -0.43
CA LEU A 411 -11.93 29.56 -0.60
C LEU A 411 -11.19 28.42 0.12
N GLU A 412 -11.93 27.41 0.59
CA GLU A 412 -11.30 26.20 1.11
C GLU A 412 -10.37 25.57 0.07
N HIS A 413 -9.20 25.13 0.51
CA HIS A 413 -8.19 24.53 -0.36
C HIS A 413 -7.88 23.11 0.07
N GLN A 414 -7.78 22.23 -0.91
CA GLN A 414 -7.32 20.86 -0.70
C GLN A 414 -6.47 20.41 -1.89
N HIS A 415 -5.23 20.01 -1.60
CA HIS A 415 -4.32 19.47 -2.59
C HIS A 415 -3.89 18.05 -2.20
N ALA A 416 -4.15 17.08 -3.07
CA ALA A 416 -3.79 15.68 -2.87
C ALA A 416 -2.59 15.29 -3.74
N HIS A 417 -1.42 15.18 -3.12
CA HIS A 417 -0.18 14.79 -3.79
C HIS A 417 0.01 13.26 -3.76
N PRO A 418 0.15 12.58 -4.91
CA PRO A 418 0.26 11.12 -4.95
C PRO A 418 1.57 10.64 -4.34
N ILE A 419 1.49 9.59 -3.52
CA ILE A 419 2.64 8.92 -2.91
C ILE A 419 2.48 7.40 -3.08
N ARG A 420 3.51 6.63 -2.73
CA ARG A 420 3.39 5.17 -2.63
C ARG A 420 3.65 4.72 -1.20
N LEU A 421 2.70 4.01 -0.62
CA LEU A 421 2.92 3.30 0.64
C LEU A 421 3.38 1.86 0.37
N VAL A 422 4.38 1.38 1.12
CA VAL A 422 4.96 0.04 1.02
C VAL A 422 4.99 -0.64 2.39
N THR A 423 5.16 -1.96 2.43
CA THR A 423 4.98 -2.71 3.69
C THR A 423 6.12 -2.53 4.69
N ASP A 424 7.36 -2.44 4.22
CA ASP A 424 8.55 -2.48 5.06
C ASP A 424 9.36 -1.19 4.92
N SER A 425 9.93 -0.71 6.02
CA SER A 425 10.87 0.42 6.01
C SER A 425 12.14 0.10 5.26
N PHE A 426 12.83 1.17 4.87
CA PHE A 426 14.19 1.04 4.38
C PHE A 426 15.06 0.38 5.45
N THR A 427 15.91 -0.53 5.02
CA THR A 427 16.99 -1.04 5.86
C THR A 427 18.24 -0.98 5.01
N GLU A 428 19.27 -0.31 5.51
CA GLU A 428 20.59 -0.44 4.89
C GLU A 428 20.95 -1.92 4.87
N ILE A 429 21.31 -2.40 3.70
CA ILE A 429 22.00 -3.68 3.57
C ILE A 429 23.42 -3.38 4.02
N LEU A 430 23.61 -3.24 5.34
CA LEU A 430 24.93 -3.24 5.91
C LEU A 430 25.48 -4.64 5.62
N GLY A 431 26.49 -4.71 4.74
CA GLY A 431 27.32 -5.89 4.59
C GLY A 431 27.82 -6.37 5.95
N PRO A 432 28.30 -7.61 6.07
CA PRO A 432 28.80 -8.12 7.33
C PRO A 432 29.84 -7.13 7.90
N VAL A 433 29.59 -6.62 9.11
CA VAL A 433 30.59 -5.85 9.85
C VAL A 433 31.76 -6.81 10.02
N ALA A 434 32.92 -6.48 9.45
CA ALA A 434 34.11 -7.30 9.63
C ALA A 434 34.39 -7.38 11.14
N ASN A 435 34.15 -8.56 11.71
CA ASN A 435 34.55 -8.89 13.08
C ASN A 435 36.09 -8.90 13.10
N GLY A 436 36.71 -7.73 13.29
CA GLY A 436 38.16 -7.59 13.21
C GLY A 436 38.75 -6.43 14.01
N PHE A 437 37.97 -5.76 14.87
CA PHE A 437 38.49 -4.73 15.77
C PHE A 437 37.71 -4.70 17.09
N ILE A 438 37.77 -5.80 17.84
CA ILE A 438 37.68 -5.76 19.29
C ILE A 438 38.74 -6.76 19.79
N ASP A 439 39.95 -6.26 19.97
CA ASP A 439 40.91 -6.71 20.99
C ASP A 439 41.32 -5.48 21.78
#